data_AF-A0A953WNC7-F1
#
_entry.id   AF-A0A953WNC7-F1
#
_cell.length_a   1.000
_cell.length_b   1.000
_cell.length_c   1.000
_cell.angle_alpha   90.00
_cell.angle_beta   90.00
_cell.angle_gamma   90.00
#
_symmetry.space_group_name_H-M   'P 1'
#
loop_
_entity.id
_entity.type
_entity.pdbx_description
1 polymer ?
#
loop_
_entity_poly.entity_id
_entity_poly.type
_entity_poly.pdbx_seq_one_letter_code
_entity_poly.pdbx_strand_id
1 'polypeptide(L)'
;MTDWLSPETLHALAANDNDLEGIVRLPSPSKLLTKAAIYRLAIAYRALLPCSRRGFADLLTDIVWEYEGIVLDANGRRIDQLEICVDTILRTDEDPSNSWLGGFLRFAVYQPRQAPQKRTLPRLELLYLALAIRHPTVAARVIA
;
A
#
# COMPACT_ATOMS: atom_id res chain seq x y z
N MET A 1 -21.24 6.11 24.86
CA MET A 1 -21.51 7.50 24.45
C MET A 1 -20.22 7.99 23.81
N THR A 2 -20.09 7.75 22.52
CA THR A 2 -18.83 7.90 21.79
C THR A 2 -19.16 8.65 20.51
N ASP A 3 -19.18 9.97 20.59
CA ASP A 3 -19.36 10.83 19.43
C ASP A 3 -18.84 12.22 19.78
N TRP A 4 -17.57 12.50 19.48
CA TRP A 4 -16.96 13.81 19.73
C TRP A 4 -15.95 14.24 18.65
N LEU A 5 -16.00 13.64 17.47
CA LEU A 5 -15.26 14.15 16.32
C LEU A 5 -16.24 14.74 15.32
N SER A 6 -16.11 16.05 15.08
CA SER A 6 -16.97 16.73 14.12
C SER A 6 -16.69 16.22 12.70
N PRO A 7 -17.66 16.33 11.77
CA PRO A 7 -17.47 15.94 10.38
C PRO A 7 -16.27 16.63 9.72
N GLU A 8 -15.98 17.86 10.13
CA GLU A 8 -14.84 18.64 9.67
C GLU A 8 -13.51 18.10 10.22
N THR A 9 -13.49 17.62 11.48
CA THR A 9 -12.33 16.94 12.05
C THR A 9 -12.09 15.58 11.37
N LEU A 10 -13.13 14.84 11.04
CA LEU A 10 -13.05 13.62 10.23
C LEU A 10 -12.51 13.89 8.82
N HIS A 11 -12.87 15.03 8.22
CA HIS A 11 -12.37 15.44 6.91
C HIS A 11 -10.93 15.97 6.96
N ALA A 12 -10.54 16.66 8.02
CA ALA A 12 -9.15 17.08 8.26
C ALA A 12 -8.23 15.88 8.50
N LEU A 13 -8.66 14.89 9.29
CA LEU A 13 -7.96 13.60 9.49
C LEU A 13 -7.90 12.74 8.21
N ALA A 14 -8.79 12.99 7.25
CA ALA A 14 -8.79 12.30 5.96
C ALA A 14 -7.82 12.93 4.94
N ALA A 15 -7.22 14.08 5.25
CA ALA A 15 -6.49 14.87 4.28
C ALA A 15 -5.06 14.39 4.02
N ASN A 16 -4.24 14.03 5.03
CA ASN A 16 -2.98 13.26 4.93
C ASN A 16 -2.21 13.25 6.29
N ASP A 17 -2.67 12.49 7.29
CA ASP A 17 -2.02 12.38 8.61
C ASP A 17 -1.51 10.96 8.87
N ASN A 18 -0.38 10.58 8.28
CA ASN A 18 0.37 9.39 8.75
C ASN A 18 1.10 9.65 10.09
N ASP A 19 0.56 10.53 10.96
CA ASP A 19 1.22 10.96 12.21
C ASP A 19 0.23 11.05 13.39
N LEU A 20 -0.57 10.00 13.56
CA LEU A 20 -1.02 9.54 14.87
C LEU A 20 -0.27 8.23 15.10
N GLU A 21 0.67 8.19 16.06
CA GLU A 21 1.55 7.02 16.28
C GLU A 21 0.78 5.70 16.14
N GLY A 22 1.14 4.90 15.12
CA GLY A 22 0.52 3.60 14.88
C GLY A 22 -0.80 3.60 14.10
N ILE A 23 -1.21 4.66 13.39
CA ILE A 23 -2.34 4.59 12.44
C ILE A 23 -1.84 4.70 10.99
N VAL A 24 -2.17 3.70 10.17
CA VAL A 24 -1.95 3.72 8.71
C VAL A 24 -3.29 3.75 8.00
N ARG A 25 -3.50 4.77 7.16
CA ARG A 25 -4.68 4.88 6.31
C ARG A 25 -4.36 4.54 4.87
N LEU A 26 -5.09 3.60 4.29
CA LEU A 26 -5.02 3.32 2.87
C LEU A 26 -5.59 4.49 2.06
N PRO A 27 -4.90 4.93 1.00
CA PRO A 27 -5.41 5.96 0.12
C PRO A 27 -6.60 5.45 -0.70
N SER A 28 -7.41 6.37 -1.20
CA SER A 28 -8.50 6.03 -2.12
C SER A 28 -7.96 5.35 -3.39
N PRO A 29 -8.76 4.47 -4.04
CA PRO A 29 -8.36 3.82 -5.28
C PRO A 29 -7.92 4.81 -6.38
N SER A 30 -8.53 5.99 -6.43
CA SER A 30 -8.19 7.05 -7.38
C SER A 30 -6.77 7.61 -7.21
N LYS A 31 -6.20 7.54 -6.00
CA LYS A 31 -4.81 7.95 -5.74
C LYS A 31 -3.81 6.86 -6.13
N LEU A 32 -4.15 5.58 -5.96
CA LEU A 32 -3.26 4.46 -6.30
C LEU A 32 -3.30 4.05 -7.78
N LEU A 33 -4.45 4.15 -8.43
CA LEU A 33 -4.63 3.78 -9.84
C LEU A 33 -4.13 4.87 -10.80
N THR A 34 -2.95 5.43 -10.50
CA THR A 34 -2.30 6.45 -11.32
C THR A 34 -0.92 5.97 -11.78
N LYS A 35 -0.45 6.48 -12.92
CA LYS A 35 0.92 6.24 -13.41
C LYS A 35 1.97 6.72 -12.41
N ALA A 36 1.71 7.84 -11.75
CA ALA A 36 2.63 8.45 -10.79
C ALA A 36 2.76 7.57 -9.53
N ALA A 37 1.65 7.10 -8.96
CA ALA A 37 1.68 6.29 -7.75
C ALA A 37 2.42 4.96 -7.97
N ILE A 38 2.09 4.20 -9.02
CA ILE A 38 2.79 2.93 -9.28
C ILE A 38 4.28 3.14 -9.59
N TYR A 39 4.64 4.22 -10.28
CA TYR A 39 6.04 4.57 -10.55
C TYR A 39 6.81 4.89 -9.25
N ARG A 40 6.23 5.73 -8.38
CA ARG A 40 6.83 6.10 -7.09
C ARG A 40 6.91 4.92 -6.14
N LEU A 41 5.90 4.05 -6.10
CA LEU A 41 5.95 2.79 -5.37
C LEU A 41 7.12 1.94 -5.86
N ALA A 42 7.27 1.74 -7.18
CA ALA A 42 8.34 0.93 -7.72
C ALA A 42 9.73 1.48 -7.36
N ILE A 43 9.92 2.81 -7.43
CA ILE A 43 11.16 3.48 -6.98
C ILE A 43 11.40 3.20 -5.49
N ALA A 44 10.40 3.42 -4.63
CA ALA A 44 10.52 3.25 -3.19
C ALA A 44 10.87 1.81 -2.83
N TYR A 45 10.18 0.83 -3.42
CA TYR A 45 10.46 -0.59 -3.18
C TYR A 45 11.85 -1.02 -3.61
N ARG A 46 12.32 -0.53 -4.76
CA ARG A 46 13.66 -0.84 -5.23
C ARG A 46 14.75 -0.23 -4.35
N ALA A 47 14.51 0.94 -3.76
CA ALA A 47 15.50 1.67 -2.96
C ALA A 47 15.51 1.27 -1.48
N LEU A 48 14.34 1.09 -0.87
CA LEU A 48 14.18 1.00 0.59
C LEU A 48 13.87 -0.42 1.07
N LEU A 49 13.24 -1.24 0.23
CA LEU A 49 12.84 -2.60 0.55
C LEU A 49 13.40 -3.60 -0.49
N PRO A 50 14.73 -3.59 -0.76
CA PRO A 50 15.32 -4.45 -1.76
C PRO A 50 15.24 -5.91 -1.32
N CYS A 51 14.51 -6.73 -2.06
CA CYS A 51 14.44 -8.16 -1.82
C CYS A 51 14.35 -8.95 -3.13
N SER A 52 14.66 -10.24 -3.05
CA SER A 52 14.49 -11.13 -4.20
C SER A 52 13.00 -11.31 -4.50
N ARG A 53 12.66 -11.61 -5.76
CA ARG A 53 11.27 -11.89 -6.17
C ARG A 53 10.61 -13.00 -5.33
N ARG A 54 11.41 -13.96 -4.84
CA ARG A 54 10.93 -15.08 -4.02
C ARG A 54 10.58 -14.66 -2.60
N GLY A 55 11.44 -13.84 -1.97
CA GLY A 55 11.23 -13.37 -0.60
C GLY A 55 10.32 -12.13 -0.48
N PHE A 56 9.77 -11.64 -1.60
CA PHE A 56 8.95 -10.43 -1.59
C PHE A 56 7.61 -10.64 -0.88
N ALA A 57 6.98 -11.80 -1.07
CA ALA A 57 5.73 -12.13 -0.38
C ALA A 57 5.97 -12.28 1.13
N ASP A 58 7.03 -12.98 1.51
CA ASP A 58 7.42 -13.18 2.91
C ASP A 58 7.70 -11.82 3.58
N LEU A 59 8.51 -10.95 2.94
CA LEU A 59 8.78 -9.60 3.43
C LEU A 59 7.50 -8.80 3.71
N LEU A 60 6.53 -8.81 2.77
CA LEU A 60 5.28 -8.09 2.96
C LEU A 60 4.42 -8.71 4.06
N THR A 61 4.45 -10.04 4.18
CA THR A 61 3.74 -10.77 5.24
C THR A 61 4.30 -10.36 6.59
N ASP A 62 5.62 -10.39 6.76
CA ASP A 62 6.29 -10.01 8.01
C ASP A 62 5.94 -8.56 8.39
N ILE A 63 6.06 -7.61 7.46
CA ILE A 63 5.75 -6.20 7.72
C ILE A 63 4.30 -6.00 8.18
N VAL A 64 3.34 -6.66 7.53
CA VAL A 64 1.91 -6.49 7.84
C VAL A 64 1.54 -7.22 9.14
N TRP A 65 2.09 -8.41 9.34
CA TRP A 65 1.80 -9.25 10.51
C TRP A 65 2.39 -8.67 11.80
N GLU A 66 3.60 -8.12 11.74
CA GLU A 66 4.28 -7.51 12.89
C GLU A 66 3.74 -6.11 13.24
N TYR A 67 2.84 -5.55 12.43
CA TYR A 67 2.29 -4.23 12.69
C TYR A 67 1.22 -4.26 13.78
N GLU A 68 1.54 -3.68 14.93
CA GLU A 68 0.63 -3.60 16.09
C GLU A 68 -0.35 -2.40 16.04
N GLY A 69 -0.23 -1.56 15.01
CA GLY A 69 -1.07 -0.38 14.84
C GLY A 69 -2.46 -0.66 14.24
N ILE A 70 -3.19 0.42 13.99
CA ILE A 70 -4.50 0.42 13.35
C ILE A 70 -4.33 0.64 11.85
N VAL A 71 -4.91 -0.25 11.04
CA VAL A 71 -5.04 -0.08 9.59
C VAL A 71 -6.47 0.32 9.26
N LEU A 72 -6.62 1.43 8.51
CA LEU A 72 -7.91 1.92 8.04
C LEU A 72 -7.96 1.88 6.51
N ASP A 73 -9.11 1.50 5.96
CA ASP A 73 -9.39 1.68 4.54
C ASP A 73 -9.61 3.18 4.20
N ALA A 74 -9.82 3.46 2.90
CA ALA A 74 -10.07 4.82 2.42
C ALA A 74 -11.37 5.45 2.99
N ASN A 75 -12.32 4.65 3.47
CA ASN A 75 -13.57 5.09 4.08
C ASN A 75 -13.48 5.18 5.61
N GLY A 76 -12.33 4.85 6.21
CA GLY A 76 -12.14 4.80 7.67
C GLY A 76 -12.63 3.52 8.33
N ARG A 77 -13.00 2.49 7.57
CA ARG A 77 -13.27 1.16 8.12
C ARG A 77 -11.96 0.52 8.54
N ARG A 78 -11.93 -0.03 9.75
CA ARG A 78 -10.79 -0.83 10.22
C ARG A 78 -10.64 -2.10 9.39
N ILE A 79 -9.41 -2.36 8.96
CA ILE A 79 -8.98 -3.61 8.35
C ILE A 79 -8.29 -4.41 9.44
N ASP A 80 -8.63 -5.69 9.56
CA ASP A 80 -7.84 -6.63 10.37
C ASP A 80 -6.64 -7.08 9.54
N GLN A 81 -5.44 -6.69 9.95
CA GLN A 81 -4.20 -7.07 9.29
C GLN A 81 -4.00 -8.59 9.26
N LEU A 82 -4.55 -9.34 10.23
CA LEU A 82 -4.43 -10.79 10.30
C LEU A 82 -5.29 -11.50 9.24
N GLU A 83 -6.30 -10.81 8.68
CA GLU A 83 -7.11 -11.31 7.57
C GLU A 83 -6.46 -11.07 6.20
N ILE A 84 -5.37 -10.30 6.12
CA ILE A 84 -4.67 -10.00 4.87
C ILE A 84 -3.82 -11.22 4.45
N CYS A 85 -4.33 -12.00 3.49
CA CYS A 85 -3.55 -13.06 2.86
C CYS A 85 -2.67 -12.51 1.72
N VAL A 86 -1.40 -12.23 2.01
CA VAL A 86 -0.43 -11.70 1.03
C VAL A 86 -0.25 -12.63 -0.17
N ASP A 87 -0.21 -13.95 0.06
CA ASP A 87 -0.08 -14.91 -1.03
C ASP A 87 -1.26 -14.85 -1.98
N THR A 88 -2.50 -14.78 -1.50
CA THR A 88 -3.69 -14.64 -2.37
C THR A 88 -3.69 -13.33 -3.16
N ILE A 89 -3.15 -12.25 -2.59
CA ILE A 89 -3.07 -10.94 -3.25
C ILE A 89 -2.00 -10.93 -4.36
N LEU A 90 -0.82 -11.50 -4.09
CA LEU A 90 0.30 -11.49 -5.03
C LEU A 90 0.25 -12.66 -6.03
N ARG A 91 0.10 -13.89 -5.52
CA ARG A 91 0.12 -15.17 -6.24
C ARG A 91 -1.31 -15.61 -6.57
N THR A 92 -1.91 -14.95 -7.57
CA THR A 92 -3.22 -15.35 -8.09
C THR A 92 -3.12 -16.58 -9.00
N ASP A 93 -4.22 -17.29 -9.25
CA ASP A 93 -4.24 -18.39 -10.24
C ASP A 93 -3.75 -17.94 -11.63
N GLU A 94 -4.01 -16.69 -12.00
CA GLU A 94 -3.53 -16.06 -13.25
C GLU A 94 -2.05 -15.62 -13.19
N ASP A 95 -1.43 -15.57 -12.01
CA ASP A 95 -0.03 -15.15 -11.82
C ASP A 95 0.65 -15.92 -10.66
N PRO A 96 0.79 -17.26 -10.77
CA PRO A 96 1.31 -18.10 -9.69
C PRO A 96 2.81 -17.87 -9.41
N SER A 97 3.50 -17.19 -10.32
CA SER A 97 4.96 -17.01 -10.29
C SER A 97 5.41 -15.61 -9.85
N ASN A 98 4.48 -14.74 -9.43
CA ASN A 98 4.72 -13.32 -9.15
C ASN A 98 5.38 -12.60 -10.34
N SER A 99 4.97 -12.93 -11.57
CA SER A 99 5.48 -12.30 -12.78
C SER A 99 5.10 -10.81 -12.85
N TRP A 100 3.93 -10.46 -12.32
CA TRP A 100 3.49 -9.07 -12.17
C TRP A 100 4.48 -8.26 -11.36
N LEU A 101 5.01 -8.81 -10.26
CA LEU A 101 5.98 -8.14 -9.40
C LEU A 101 7.28 -7.80 -10.15
N GLY A 102 7.75 -8.71 -10.99
CA GLY A 102 8.90 -8.44 -11.87
C GLY A 102 8.62 -7.28 -12.84
N GLY A 103 7.40 -7.20 -13.36
CA GLY A 103 6.93 -6.05 -14.16
C GLY A 103 6.88 -4.75 -13.35
N PHE A 104 6.31 -4.79 -12.15
CA PHE A 104 6.21 -3.66 -11.23
C PHE A 104 7.59 -3.09 -10.89
N LEU A 105 8.55 -3.91 -10.49
CA LEU A 105 9.90 -3.44 -10.12
C LEU A 105 10.68 -2.82 -11.29
N ARG A 106 10.35 -3.18 -12.54
CA ARG A 106 10.91 -2.51 -13.72
C ARG A 106 10.42 -1.07 -13.85
N PHE A 107 9.26 -0.73 -13.28
CA PHE A 107 8.79 0.65 -13.31
C PHE A 107 9.72 1.60 -12.55
N ALA A 108 10.55 1.12 -11.63
CA ALA A 108 11.55 1.95 -10.95
C ALA A 108 12.60 2.56 -11.91
N VAL A 109 12.76 1.99 -13.11
CA VAL A 109 13.69 2.47 -14.15
C VAL A 109 12.94 2.97 -15.38
N TYR A 110 11.83 2.32 -15.73
CA TYR A 110 11.05 2.64 -16.91
C TYR A 110 9.68 3.17 -16.51
N GLN A 111 9.40 4.45 -16.74
CA GLN A 111 8.12 5.02 -16.37
C GLN A 111 6.95 4.27 -17.06
N PRO A 112 5.88 3.90 -16.32
CA PRO A 112 4.72 3.21 -16.89
C PRO A 112 4.03 4.08 -17.94
N ARG A 113 3.69 3.48 -19.09
CA ARG A 113 2.97 4.19 -20.18
C ARG A 113 1.46 4.31 -19.90
N GLN A 114 0.89 3.34 -19.19
CA GLN A 114 -0.53 3.23 -18.88
C GLN A 114 -0.76 3.23 -17.38
N ALA A 115 -1.93 3.70 -16.97
CA ALA A 115 -2.36 3.59 -15.58
C ALA A 115 -2.61 2.11 -15.21
N PRO A 116 -2.45 1.73 -13.93
CA PRO A 116 -2.77 0.38 -13.47
C PRO A 116 -4.25 0.02 -13.71
N GLN A 117 -4.52 -1.25 -13.98
CA GLN A 117 -5.88 -1.76 -14.13
C GLN A 117 -6.54 -1.92 -12.76
N LYS A 118 -7.87 -1.82 -12.66
CA LYS A 118 -8.60 -1.97 -11.38
C LYS A 118 -8.26 -3.28 -10.65
N ARG A 119 -8.06 -4.38 -11.37
CA ARG A 119 -7.69 -5.69 -10.78
C ARG A 119 -6.34 -5.70 -10.06
N THR A 120 -5.48 -4.71 -10.28
CA THR A 120 -4.19 -4.61 -9.56
C THR A 120 -4.31 -3.82 -8.26
N LEU A 121 -5.47 -3.23 -7.97
CA LEU A 121 -5.67 -2.40 -6.78
C LEU A 121 -5.28 -3.12 -5.47
N PRO A 122 -5.70 -4.38 -5.20
CA PRO A 122 -5.31 -5.05 -3.95
C PRO A 122 -3.79 -5.17 -3.78
N ARG A 123 -3.06 -5.40 -4.88
CA ARG A 123 -1.59 -5.43 -4.88
C ARG A 123 -1.01 -4.06 -4.54
N LEU A 124 -1.55 -2.99 -5.10
CA LEU A 124 -1.09 -1.63 -4.85
C LEU A 124 -1.42 -1.16 -3.42
N GLU A 125 -2.56 -1.55 -2.87
CA GLU A 125 -2.94 -1.28 -1.48
C GLU A 125 -1.99 -1.99 -0.52
N LEU A 126 -1.72 -3.28 -0.75
CA LEU A 126 -0.74 -4.04 0.04
C LEU A 126 0.66 -3.42 -0.02
N LEU A 127 1.11 -3.04 -1.23
CA LEU A 127 2.40 -2.38 -1.41
C LEU A 127 2.45 -1.02 -0.70
N TYR A 128 1.38 -0.23 -0.77
CA TYR A 128 1.30 1.03 -0.06
C TYR A 128 1.31 0.82 1.45
N LEU A 129 0.52 -0.14 1.97
CA LEU A 129 0.43 -0.46 3.39
C LEU A 129 1.81 -0.77 3.98
N ALA A 130 2.52 -1.73 3.40
CA ALA A 130 3.84 -2.10 3.90
C ALA A 130 4.85 -0.94 3.81
N LEU A 131 4.77 -0.12 2.75
CA LEU A 131 5.61 1.07 2.65
C LEU A 131 5.24 2.13 3.71
N ALA A 132 3.95 2.31 4.01
CA ALA A 132 3.47 3.25 5.01
C ALA A 132 3.83 2.82 6.43
N ILE A 133 3.82 1.51 6.72
CA ILE A 133 4.28 0.94 7.99
C ILE A 133 5.78 1.22 8.20
N ARG A 134 6.62 0.94 7.19
CA ARG A 134 8.09 1.03 7.35
C ARG A 134 8.65 2.43 7.10
N HIS A 135 8.03 3.19 6.21
CA HIS A 135 8.52 4.46 5.69
C HIS A 135 7.35 5.44 5.45
N PRO A 136 6.64 5.88 6.51
CA PRO A 136 5.41 6.67 6.40
C PRO A 136 5.58 7.96 5.59
N THR A 137 6.70 8.67 5.78
CA THR A 137 7.02 9.89 5.03
C THR A 137 7.19 9.65 3.53
N VAL A 138 7.73 8.48 3.14
CA VAL A 138 7.91 8.11 1.73
C VAL A 138 6.59 7.68 1.12
N ALA A 139 5.79 6.91 1.87
CA ALA A 139 4.44 6.53 1.44
C ALA A 139 3.55 7.76 1.17
N ALA A 140 3.60 8.79 2.02
CA ALA A 140 2.87 10.04 1.79
C ALA A 140 3.22 10.71 0.45
N ARG A 141 4.47 10.58 -0.02
CA ARG A 141 4.92 11.12 -1.32
C ARG A 141 4.46 10.30 -2.52
N VAL A 142 4.08 9.03 -2.34
CA VAL A 142 3.54 8.20 -3.42
C VAL A 142 2.26 8.81 -3.99
N ILE A 143 1.40 9.29 -3.10
CA ILE A 143 0.05 9.79 -3.40
C ILE A 143 -0.09 11.31 -3.42
N ALA A 144 1.04 12.02 -3.29
CA ALA A 144 1.14 13.47 -3.39
C ALA A 144 1.07 13.98 -4.84
#